data_AF-A0A6M1T4E2-F1
#
_entry.id   AF-A0A6M1T4E2-F1
#
_cell.length_a   1.000
_cell.length_b   1.000
_cell.length_c   1.000
_cell.angle_alpha   90.00
_cell.angle_beta   90.00
_cell.angle_gamma   90.00
#
_symmetry.space_group_name_H-M   'P 1'
#
loop_
_entity.id
_entity.type
_entity.pdbx_description
1 polymer ?
#
loop_
_entity_poly.entity_id
_entity_poly.type
_entity_poly.pdbx_seq_one_letter_code
_entity_poly.pdbx_strand_id
1 'polypeptide(L)'
;MSFIEEFFKNINSNVSSSDNNRTIGKRILRLGVVGTVVTLLLGLIGIYALSTINGYSERLEQAYQPEWKLSTELKESVSEIGFTQLRYQIQYDEQLYDHMVKYFGKIDSVIKAADNLSQEQDLPVLGKKIGELRTSANAYREAIGNYHKATVNAEKQKEQSVETYHRAVESLQEAVEALPAEEALVASEVKAQLIESRRKLWDALNSRNIDNLSQVTATLNDARESLATLSANASGAVDNALNNLDENISATNDFIGGKKNVIAKRNEAFETNNGIYWNSADLNKAARDNTNKQGQLTTATVTKYTWILGIGAALAVIITLLLGYWTSYSTTAALQHIIDRLKNGAEQVNSSSDQLSSSSQELAESANEQAASLQETTSSLE
;
A
#
# COMPACT_ATOMS: atom_id res chain seq x y z
N MET A 1 -2.84 -20.84 35.74
CA MET A 1 -3.69 -20.15 36.74
C MET A 1 -3.42 -20.61 38.16
N SER A 2 -3.28 -21.93 38.45
CA SER A 2 -3.10 -22.43 39.83
C SER A 2 -1.89 -21.86 40.58
N PHE A 3 -0.72 -21.73 39.94
CA PHE A 3 0.48 -21.18 40.58
C PHE A 3 0.33 -19.72 41.01
N ILE A 4 -0.36 -18.91 40.20
CA ILE A 4 -0.59 -17.49 40.49
C ILE A 4 -1.58 -17.34 41.64
N GLU A 5 -2.66 -18.11 41.64
CA GLU A 5 -3.63 -18.15 42.75
C GLU A 5 -2.98 -18.63 44.05
N GLU A 6 -2.16 -19.68 44.00
CA GLU A 6 -1.47 -20.23 45.16
C GLU A 6 -0.40 -19.27 45.72
N PHE A 7 0.33 -18.57 44.84
CA PHE A 7 1.27 -17.50 45.20
C PHE A 7 0.56 -16.31 45.88
N PHE A 8 -0.54 -15.82 45.30
CA PHE A 8 -1.31 -14.72 45.89
C PHE A 8 -2.03 -15.13 47.18
N LYS A 9 -2.51 -16.39 47.28
CA LYS A 9 -3.13 -16.93 48.50
C LYS A 9 -2.13 -17.03 49.66
N ASN A 10 -0.88 -17.42 49.39
CA ASN A 10 0.21 -17.44 50.37
C ASN A 10 0.72 -16.05 50.78
N ILE A 11 0.63 -15.06 49.89
CA ILE A 11 0.92 -13.66 50.23
C ILE A 11 -0.19 -13.10 51.11
N ASN A 12 -1.46 -13.35 50.76
CA ASN A 12 -2.60 -12.81 51.50
C ASN A 12 -2.73 -13.41 52.91
N SER A 13 -2.47 -14.71 53.08
CA SER A 13 -2.50 -15.38 54.39
C SER A 13 -1.42 -14.85 55.34
N ASN A 14 -0.24 -14.47 54.83
CA ASN A 14 0.85 -13.88 55.62
C ASN A 14 0.67 -12.38 55.95
N VAL A 15 -0.19 -11.68 55.21
CA VAL A 15 -0.51 -10.26 55.42
C VAL A 15 -1.73 -10.06 56.33
N SER A 16 -2.67 -11.02 56.33
CA SER A 16 -3.96 -10.96 57.04
C SER A 16 -3.93 -11.39 58.52
N SER A 17 -2.81 -11.90 59.06
CA SER A 17 -2.74 -12.24 60.48
C SER A 17 -2.77 -10.94 61.31
N SER A 18 -3.93 -10.66 61.90
CA SER A 18 -4.19 -9.61 62.89
C SER A 18 -3.40 -9.88 64.16
N ASP A 19 -2.10 -9.59 64.10
CA ASP A 19 -1.28 -9.51 65.30
C ASP A 19 -0.41 -8.25 65.18
N ASN A 20 -0.63 -7.33 66.11
CA ASN A 20 -0.30 -5.91 65.99
C ASN A 20 1.21 -5.61 66.12
N ASN A 21 2.06 -6.63 66.01
CA ASN A 21 3.51 -6.54 66.11
C ASN A 21 4.17 -6.78 64.74
N ARG A 22 4.28 -5.71 63.94
CA ARG A 22 4.88 -5.74 62.60
C ARG A 22 6.41 -5.89 62.68
N THR A 23 6.89 -7.14 62.70
CA THR A 23 8.31 -7.51 62.61
C THR A 23 8.98 -6.91 61.37
N ILE A 24 10.24 -6.47 61.48
CA ILE A 24 11.04 -5.85 60.42
C ILE A 24 11.04 -6.69 59.12
N GLY A 25 11.19 -8.01 59.23
CA GLY A 25 11.21 -8.92 58.08
C GLY A 25 9.94 -8.88 57.22
N LYS A 26 8.75 -8.75 57.84
CA LYS A 26 7.47 -8.60 57.10
C LYS A 26 7.40 -7.28 56.31
N ARG A 27 8.11 -6.22 56.73
CA ARG A 27 8.14 -4.93 56.02
C ARG A 27 9.04 -5.00 54.79
N ILE A 28 10.23 -5.58 54.95
CA ILE A 28 11.19 -5.79 53.86
C ILE A 28 10.59 -6.72 52.79
N LEU A 29 9.93 -7.81 53.21
CA LEU A 29 9.27 -8.75 52.30
C LEU A 29 8.17 -8.07 51.47
N ARG A 30 7.34 -7.21 52.07
CA ARG A 30 6.29 -6.46 51.33
C ARG A 30 6.89 -5.55 50.25
N LEU A 31 8.02 -4.90 50.51
CA LEU A 31 8.69 -4.04 49.54
C LEU A 31 9.15 -4.85 48.31
N GLY A 32 9.78 -6.00 48.54
CA GLY A 32 10.18 -6.91 47.47
C GLY A 32 8.99 -7.39 46.63
N VAL A 33 7.91 -7.84 47.30
CA VAL A 33 6.69 -8.29 46.63
C VAL A 33 6.06 -7.18 45.77
N VAL A 34 5.94 -5.96 46.29
CA VAL A 34 5.37 -4.82 45.54
C VAL A 34 6.21 -4.52 44.30
N GLY A 35 7.54 -4.45 44.43
CA GLY A 35 8.43 -4.23 43.29
C GLY A 35 8.26 -5.29 42.21
N THR A 36 8.27 -6.57 42.59
CA THR A 36 8.08 -7.68 41.65
C THR A 36 6.72 -7.62 40.95
N VAL A 37 5.64 -7.35 41.68
CA VAL A 37 4.30 -7.23 41.09
C VAL A 37 4.23 -6.09 40.08
N VAL A 38 4.79 -4.92 40.39
CA VAL A 38 4.80 -3.78 39.46
C VAL A 38 5.59 -4.09 38.19
N THR A 39 6.77 -4.71 38.32
CA THR A 39 7.59 -5.12 37.17
C THR A 39 6.85 -6.15 36.31
N LEU A 40 6.19 -7.14 36.92
CA LEU A 40 5.40 -8.13 36.19
C LEU A 40 4.23 -7.49 35.44
N LEU A 41 3.50 -6.56 36.07
CA LEU A 41 2.39 -5.85 35.42
C LEU A 41 2.88 -5.02 34.23
N LEU A 42 3.98 -4.28 34.36
CA LEU A 42 4.58 -3.53 33.25
C LEU A 42 5.05 -4.46 32.13
N GLY A 43 5.64 -5.62 32.47
CA GLY A 43 6.03 -6.64 31.51
C GLY A 43 4.83 -7.18 30.72
N LEU A 44 3.73 -7.50 31.39
CA LEU A 44 2.49 -7.96 30.74
C LEU A 44 1.90 -6.89 29.81
N ILE A 45 1.89 -5.62 30.23
CA ILE A 45 1.47 -4.49 29.39
C ILE A 45 2.37 -4.38 28.16
N GLY A 46 3.69 -4.53 28.34
CA GLY A 46 4.66 -4.50 27.24
C GLY A 46 4.45 -5.62 26.23
N ILE A 47 4.21 -6.85 26.70
CA ILE A 47 3.91 -8.00 25.82
C ILE A 47 2.62 -7.75 25.04
N TYR A 48 1.56 -7.28 25.72
CA TYR A 48 0.29 -6.96 25.06
C TYR A 48 0.44 -5.83 24.01
N ALA A 49 1.21 -4.79 24.35
CA ALA A 49 1.53 -3.70 23.44
C ALA A 49 2.25 -4.20 22.18
N LEU A 50 3.31 -4.99 22.35
CA LEU A 50 4.09 -5.57 21.26
C LEU A 50 3.23 -6.49 20.40
N SER A 51 2.39 -7.34 21.01
CA SER A 51 1.47 -8.21 20.26
C SER A 51 0.50 -7.39 19.40
N THR A 52 -0.01 -6.28 19.92
CA THR A 52 -0.92 -5.39 19.17
C THR A 52 -0.20 -4.69 18.02
N ILE A 53 1.01 -4.16 18.28
CA ILE A 53 1.84 -3.50 17.27
C ILE A 53 2.24 -4.47 16.16
N ASN A 54 2.64 -5.70 16.52
CA ASN A 54 2.98 -6.75 15.57
C ASN A 54 1.78 -7.05 14.66
N GLY A 55 0.57 -7.21 15.20
CA GLY A 55 -0.62 -7.43 14.38
C GLY A 55 -0.89 -6.30 13.37
N TYR A 56 -0.70 -5.04 13.77
CA TYR A 56 -0.86 -3.92 12.85
C TYR A 56 0.26 -3.81 11.81
N SER A 57 1.51 -4.09 12.20
CA SER A 57 2.66 -4.11 11.31
C SER A 57 2.58 -5.25 10.30
N GLU A 58 2.18 -6.43 10.75
CA GLU A 58 2.00 -7.62 9.92
C GLU A 58 0.90 -7.37 8.87
N ARG A 59 -0.23 -6.76 9.28
CA ARG A 59 -1.29 -6.38 8.34
C ARG A 59 -0.82 -5.35 7.30
N LEU A 60 0.01 -4.39 7.71
CA LEU A 60 0.59 -3.40 6.80
C LEU A 60 1.53 -4.06 5.78
N GLU A 61 2.40 -4.95 6.25
CA GLU A 61 3.42 -5.62 5.44
C GLU A 61 2.85 -6.69 4.49
N GLN A 62 1.94 -7.52 4.99
CA GLN A 62 1.43 -8.66 4.24
C GLN A 62 0.21 -8.34 3.37
N ALA A 63 -0.56 -7.29 3.70
CA ALA A 63 -1.78 -6.94 2.98
C ALA A 63 -1.70 -5.59 2.26
N TYR A 64 -1.59 -4.49 3.01
CA TYR A 64 -1.79 -3.15 2.43
C TYR A 64 -0.63 -2.65 1.57
N GLN A 65 0.63 -2.92 1.96
CA GLN A 65 1.78 -2.57 1.12
C GLN A 65 1.78 -3.34 -0.22
N PRO A 66 1.58 -4.67 -0.25
CA PRO A 66 1.40 -5.41 -1.50
C PRO A 66 0.22 -4.91 -2.34
N GLU A 67 -0.93 -4.61 -1.72
CA GLU A 67 -2.09 -4.05 -2.41
C GLU A 67 -1.75 -2.71 -3.09
N TRP A 68 -1.07 -1.81 -2.38
CA TRP A 68 -0.66 -0.53 -2.92
C TRP A 68 0.38 -0.67 -4.04
N LYS A 69 1.34 -1.59 -3.89
CA LYS A 69 2.32 -1.90 -4.94
C LYS A 69 1.65 -2.41 -6.21
N LEU A 70 0.79 -3.43 -6.09
CA LEU A 70 0.09 -4.03 -7.23
C LEU A 70 -0.83 -3.01 -7.93
N SER A 71 -1.57 -2.21 -7.16
CA SER A 71 -2.43 -1.17 -7.74
C SER A 71 -1.63 -0.07 -8.44
N THR A 72 -0.43 0.24 -7.97
CA THR A 72 0.49 1.19 -8.64
C THR A 72 0.98 0.61 -9.97
N GLU A 73 1.46 -0.64 -9.96
CA GLU A 73 1.95 -1.33 -11.16
C GLU A 73 0.84 -1.49 -12.21
N LEU A 74 -0.39 -1.76 -11.78
CA LEU A 74 -1.57 -1.79 -12.66
C LEU A 74 -1.81 -0.43 -13.33
N LYS A 75 -1.86 0.63 -12.54
CA LYS A 75 -2.08 2.00 -13.04
C LYS A 75 -0.98 2.41 -14.02
N GLU A 76 0.28 2.16 -13.69
CA GLU A 76 1.42 2.45 -14.57
C GLU A 76 1.35 1.65 -15.87
N SER A 77 0.99 0.37 -15.79
CA SER A 77 0.85 -0.48 -16.97
C SER A 77 -0.27 0.02 -17.89
N VAL A 78 -1.40 0.45 -17.34
CA VAL A 78 -2.50 1.06 -18.10
C VAL A 78 -2.07 2.37 -18.74
N SER A 79 -1.39 3.25 -17.99
CA SER A 79 -0.86 4.51 -18.52
C SER A 79 0.12 4.28 -19.68
N GLU A 80 0.99 3.26 -19.60
CA GLU A 80 1.93 2.97 -20.68
C GLU A 80 1.24 2.53 -21.98
N ILE A 81 0.16 1.74 -21.88
CA ILE A 81 -0.66 1.41 -23.06
C ILE A 81 -1.29 2.68 -23.63
N GLY A 82 -1.87 3.55 -22.79
CA GLY A 82 -2.44 4.83 -23.22
C GLY A 82 -1.43 5.73 -23.94
N PHE A 83 -0.21 5.89 -23.42
CA PHE A 83 0.85 6.66 -24.09
C PHE A 83 1.33 5.98 -25.37
N THR A 84 1.44 4.66 -25.39
CA THR A 84 1.82 3.89 -26.58
C THR A 84 0.76 3.98 -27.67
N GLN A 85 -0.54 3.97 -27.31
CA GLN A 85 -1.65 4.17 -28.23
C GLN A 85 -1.56 5.54 -28.93
N LEU A 86 -1.21 6.60 -28.20
CA LEU A 86 -1.02 7.94 -28.77
C LEU A 86 0.16 7.97 -29.77
N ARG A 87 1.26 7.28 -29.47
CA ARG A 87 2.39 7.12 -30.42
C ARG A 87 1.99 6.31 -31.65
N TYR A 88 1.25 5.22 -31.45
CA TYR A 88 0.78 4.34 -32.51
C TYR A 88 -0.14 5.06 -33.50
N GLN A 89 -0.97 5.99 -33.04
CA GLN A 89 -1.81 6.84 -33.91
C GLN A 89 -1.00 7.70 -34.90
N ILE A 90 0.25 8.03 -34.58
CA ILE A 90 1.09 8.90 -35.40
C ILE A 90 1.94 8.08 -36.37
N GLN A 91 2.52 6.98 -35.88
CA GLN A 91 3.54 6.22 -36.63
C GLN A 91 3.01 4.96 -37.31
N TYR A 92 1.89 4.40 -36.83
CA TYR A 92 1.32 3.14 -37.31
C TYR A 92 2.31 1.96 -37.36
N ASP A 93 3.20 1.89 -36.37
CA ASP A 93 4.23 0.86 -36.26
C ASP A 93 3.71 -0.39 -35.52
N GLU A 94 3.89 -1.57 -36.12
CA GLU A 94 3.52 -2.88 -35.56
C GLU A 94 4.24 -3.15 -34.23
N GLN A 95 5.47 -2.67 -34.04
CA GLN A 95 6.21 -2.83 -32.79
C GLN A 95 5.53 -2.12 -31.61
N LEU A 96 4.84 -1.01 -31.87
CA LEU A 96 4.07 -0.30 -30.84
C LEU A 96 2.82 -1.10 -30.45
N TYR A 97 2.21 -1.82 -31.39
CA TYR A 97 1.10 -2.72 -31.09
C TYR A 97 1.56 -3.90 -30.23
N ASP A 98 2.66 -4.56 -30.59
CA ASP A 98 3.24 -5.64 -29.80
C ASP A 98 3.62 -5.18 -28.39
N HIS A 99 4.12 -3.95 -28.26
CA HIS A 99 4.39 -3.33 -26.96
C HIS A 99 3.13 -3.22 -26.10
N MET A 100 2.01 -2.76 -26.67
CA MET A 100 0.73 -2.71 -25.96
C MET A 100 0.24 -4.12 -25.56
N VAL A 101 0.34 -5.11 -26.45
CA VAL A 101 -0.04 -6.51 -26.17
C VAL A 101 0.76 -7.07 -24.99
N LYS A 102 2.07 -6.81 -24.93
CA LYS A 102 2.92 -7.22 -23.80
C LYS A 102 2.46 -6.61 -22.48
N TYR A 103 2.07 -5.32 -22.49
CA TYR A 103 1.57 -4.66 -21.29
C TYR A 103 0.18 -5.13 -20.87
N PHE A 104 -0.67 -5.54 -21.80
CA PHE A 104 -1.92 -6.24 -21.45
C PHE A 104 -1.64 -7.56 -20.72
N GLY A 105 -0.58 -8.29 -21.08
CA GLY A 105 -0.14 -9.47 -20.33
C GLY A 105 0.35 -9.14 -18.92
N LYS A 106 1.04 -8.00 -18.74
CA LYS A 106 1.40 -7.50 -17.40
C LYS A 106 0.16 -7.18 -16.57
N ILE A 107 -0.82 -6.48 -17.15
CA ILE A 107 -2.10 -6.18 -16.49
C ILE A 107 -2.78 -7.47 -16.01
N ASP A 108 -2.85 -8.51 -16.84
CA ASP A 108 -3.43 -9.80 -16.44
C ASP A 108 -2.68 -10.41 -15.24
N SER A 109 -1.34 -10.36 -15.28
CA SER A 109 -0.51 -10.90 -14.20
C SER A 109 -0.72 -10.15 -12.88
N VAL A 110 -0.85 -8.82 -12.93
CA VAL A 110 -1.09 -7.98 -11.76
C VAL A 110 -2.51 -8.19 -11.22
N ILE A 111 -3.52 -8.28 -12.09
CA ILE A 111 -4.90 -8.59 -11.69
C ILE A 111 -4.96 -9.96 -11.00
N LYS A 112 -4.25 -10.96 -11.52
CA LYS A 112 -4.17 -12.30 -10.89
C LYS A 112 -3.48 -12.25 -9.53
N ALA A 113 -2.37 -11.52 -9.42
CA ALA A 113 -1.66 -11.36 -8.15
C ALA A 113 -2.53 -10.62 -7.11
N ALA A 114 -3.29 -9.61 -7.54
CA ALA A 114 -4.22 -8.90 -6.68
C ALA A 114 -5.37 -9.79 -6.21
N ASP A 115 -5.88 -10.68 -7.07
CA ASP A 115 -6.91 -11.67 -6.74
C ASP A 115 -6.44 -12.66 -5.68
N ASN A 116 -5.24 -13.22 -5.85
CA ASN A 116 -4.62 -14.08 -4.85
C ASN A 116 -4.43 -13.34 -3.52
N LEU A 117 -3.88 -12.12 -3.56
CA LEU A 117 -3.70 -11.30 -2.36
C LEU A 117 -5.03 -11.02 -1.65
N SER A 118 -6.09 -10.73 -2.42
CA SER A 118 -7.42 -10.48 -1.87
C SER A 118 -7.97 -11.68 -1.11
N GLN A 119 -7.74 -12.89 -1.61
CA GLN A 119 -8.19 -14.13 -0.99
C GLN A 119 -7.33 -14.51 0.23
N GLU A 120 -6.00 -14.43 0.10
CA GLU A 120 -5.05 -14.75 1.17
C GLU A 120 -5.17 -13.81 2.37
N GLN A 121 -5.43 -12.53 2.10
CA GLN A 121 -5.47 -11.47 3.11
C GLN A 121 -6.89 -11.02 3.47
N ASP A 122 -7.95 -11.63 2.95
CA ASP A 122 -9.35 -11.22 3.16
C ASP A 122 -9.55 -9.70 2.95
N LEU A 123 -9.36 -9.25 1.71
CA LEU A 123 -9.51 -7.86 1.29
C LEU A 123 -10.76 -7.71 0.40
N PRO A 124 -11.97 -7.58 0.98
CA PRO A 124 -13.22 -7.61 0.21
C PRO A 124 -13.39 -6.42 -0.76
N VAL A 125 -12.80 -5.26 -0.44
CA VAL A 125 -12.81 -4.09 -1.32
C VAL A 125 -11.97 -4.34 -2.57
N LEU A 126 -10.79 -4.95 -2.41
CA LEU A 126 -9.93 -5.36 -3.51
C LEU A 126 -10.63 -6.41 -4.37
N GLY A 127 -11.19 -7.45 -3.73
CA GLY A 127 -11.92 -8.54 -4.37
C GLY A 127 -13.04 -8.06 -5.30
N LYS A 128 -13.85 -7.11 -4.84
CA LYS A 128 -14.91 -6.51 -5.67
C LYS A 128 -14.34 -5.76 -6.88
N LYS A 129 -13.29 -4.96 -6.68
CA LYS A 129 -12.67 -4.16 -7.76
C LYS A 129 -11.97 -5.00 -8.82
N ILE A 130 -11.47 -6.18 -8.48
CA ILE A 130 -10.79 -7.08 -9.44
C ILE A 130 -11.71 -7.49 -10.60
N GLY A 131 -12.99 -7.79 -10.31
CA GLY A 131 -13.95 -8.15 -11.35
C GLY A 131 -14.19 -7.03 -12.36
N GLU A 132 -14.33 -5.80 -11.86
CA GLU A 132 -14.47 -4.58 -12.67
C GLU A 132 -13.22 -4.35 -13.52
N LEU A 133 -12.03 -4.45 -12.92
CA LEU A 133 -10.75 -4.26 -13.60
C LEU A 133 -10.50 -5.30 -14.69
N ARG A 134 -10.83 -6.57 -14.44
CA ARG A 134 -10.71 -7.65 -15.43
C ARG A 134 -11.62 -7.39 -16.63
N THR A 135 -12.84 -6.94 -16.37
CA THR A 135 -13.80 -6.59 -17.42
C THR A 135 -13.30 -5.41 -18.25
N SER A 136 -12.87 -4.32 -17.59
CA SER A 136 -12.31 -3.15 -18.29
C SER A 136 -11.04 -3.46 -19.07
N ALA A 137 -10.15 -4.33 -18.54
CA ALA A 137 -8.92 -4.73 -19.22
C ALA A 137 -9.20 -5.52 -20.50
N ASN A 138 -10.15 -6.45 -20.45
CA ASN A 138 -10.57 -7.21 -21.62
C ASN A 138 -11.22 -6.32 -22.68
N ALA A 139 -12.11 -5.41 -22.27
CA ALA A 139 -12.74 -4.45 -23.18
C ALA A 139 -11.71 -3.53 -23.85
N TYR A 140 -10.72 -3.03 -23.08
CA TYR A 140 -9.66 -2.19 -23.64
C TYR A 140 -8.75 -2.97 -24.60
N ARG A 141 -8.38 -4.21 -24.25
CA ARG A 141 -7.60 -5.10 -25.12
C ARG A 141 -8.31 -5.35 -26.45
N GLU A 142 -9.61 -5.65 -26.40
CA GLU A 142 -10.42 -5.87 -27.60
C GLU A 142 -10.49 -4.60 -28.46
N ALA A 143 -10.73 -3.44 -27.84
CA ALA A 143 -10.80 -2.16 -28.55
C ALA A 143 -9.45 -1.83 -29.25
N ILE A 144 -8.31 -2.05 -28.58
CA ILE A 144 -6.98 -1.89 -29.18
C ILE A 144 -6.76 -2.87 -30.34
N GLY A 145 -7.18 -4.13 -30.19
CA GLY A 145 -7.10 -5.11 -31.27
C GLY A 145 -7.94 -4.73 -32.49
N ASN A 146 -9.16 -4.23 -32.27
CA ASN A 146 -10.04 -3.75 -33.34
C ASN A 146 -9.49 -2.49 -34.02
N TYR A 147 -8.92 -1.57 -33.24
CA TYR A 147 -8.24 -0.38 -33.75
C TYR A 147 -7.03 -0.73 -34.62
N HIS A 148 -6.21 -1.69 -34.18
CA HIS A 148 -5.08 -2.19 -34.96
C HIS A 148 -5.53 -2.83 -36.29
N LYS A 149 -6.52 -3.74 -36.25
CA LYS A 149 -7.08 -4.36 -37.47
C LYS A 149 -7.63 -3.33 -38.44
N ALA A 150 -8.39 -2.34 -37.95
CA ALA A 150 -8.92 -1.28 -38.78
C ALA A 150 -7.79 -0.47 -39.44
N THR A 151 -6.72 -0.20 -38.69
CA THR A 151 -5.53 0.51 -39.19
C THR A 151 -4.85 -0.25 -40.31
N VAL A 152 -4.56 -1.54 -40.10
CA VAL A 152 -3.91 -2.40 -41.10
C VAL A 152 -4.74 -2.48 -42.39
N ASN A 153 -6.05 -2.65 -42.26
CA ASN A 153 -6.95 -2.68 -43.42
C ASN A 153 -6.96 -1.33 -44.17
N ALA A 154 -6.98 -0.21 -43.46
CA ALA A 154 -6.98 1.11 -44.07
C ALA A 154 -5.66 1.42 -44.80
N GLU A 155 -4.51 0.93 -44.31
CA GLU A 155 -3.23 1.08 -45.03
C GLU A 155 -3.20 0.22 -46.30
N LYS A 156 -3.76 -1.00 -46.31
CA LYS A 156 -3.92 -1.78 -47.55
C LYS A 156 -4.82 -1.08 -48.57
N GLN A 157 -5.95 -0.53 -48.13
CA GLN A 157 -6.85 0.24 -49.00
C GLN A 157 -6.18 1.51 -49.54
N LYS A 158 -5.31 2.14 -48.73
CA LYS A 158 -4.50 3.28 -49.18
C LYS A 158 -3.57 2.88 -50.32
N GLU A 159 -2.85 1.78 -50.20
CA GLU A 159 -1.96 1.27 -51.26
C GLU A 159 -2.73 1.00 -52.55
N GLN A 160 -3.88 0.32 -52.46
CA GLN A 160 -4.76 0.08 -53.62
C GLN A 160 -5.27 1.39 -54.25
N SER A 161 -5.65 2.37 -53.43
CA SER A 161 -6.05 3.71 -53.91
C SER A 161 -4.90 4.47 -54.58
N VAL A 162 -3.65 4.29 -54.13
CA VAL A 162 -2.45 4.84 -54.80
C VAL A 162 -2.24 4.17 -56.15
N GLU A 163 -2.30 2.84 -56.21
CA GLU A 163 -2.01 2.07 -57.42
C GLU A 163 -3.04 2.36 -58.53
N THR A 164 -4.33 2.27 -58.19
CA THR A 164 -5.42 2.59 -59.12
C THR A 164 -5.38 4.05 -59.59
N TYR A 165 -4.93 4.97 -58.74
CA TYR A 165 -4.76 6.38 -59.12
C TYR A 165 -3.73 6.54 -60.23
N HIS A 166 -2.58 5.85 -60.15
CA HIS A 166 -1.57 5.92 -61.21
C HIS A 166 -2.10 5.36 -62.53
N ARG A 167 -2.75 4.18 -62.50
CA ARG A 167 -3.37 3.57 -63.69
C ARG A 167 -4.45 4.47 -64.31
N ALA A 168 -5.27 5.11 -63.50
CA ALA A 168 -6.28 6.06 -63.97
C ALA A 168 -5.65 7.31 -64.62
N VAL A 169 -4.58 7.86 -64.05
CA VAL A 169 -3.87 9.00 -64.65
C VAL A 169 -3.20 8.63 -65.98
N GLU A 170 -2.58 7.45 -66.06
CA GLU A 170 -1.93 6.95 -67.28
C GLU A 170 -2.95 6.69 -68.40
N SER A 171 -4.04 5.97 -68.11
CA SER A 171 -5.09 5.72 -69.10
C SER A 171 -5.82 6.99 -69.56
N LEU A 172 -5.99 7.98 -68.67
CA LEU A 172 -6.49 9.31 -69.06
C LEU A 172 -5.52 10.05 -69.99
N GLN A 173 -4.21 9.90 -69.78
CA GLN A 173 -3.20 10.47 -70.68
C GLN A 173 -3.26 9.81 -72.07
N GLU A 174 -3.39 8.48 -72.13
CA GLU A 174 -3.57 7.76 -73.40
C GLU A 174 -4.84 8.21 -74.13
N ALA A 175 -5.94 8.43 -73.42
CA ALA A 175 -7.17 8.96 -73.99
C ALA A 175 -6.97 10.37 -74.56
N VAL A 176 -6.27 11.26 -73.85
CA VAL A 176 -5.93 12.61 -74.35
C VAL A 176 -5.13 12.54 -75.66
N GLU A 177 -4.22 11.59 -75.79
CA GLU A 177 -3.39 11.41 -76.99
C GLU A 177 -4.14 10.78 -78.18
N ALA A 178 -5.16 9.96 -77.89
CA ALA A 178 -5.93 9.24 -78.90
C ALA A 178 -7.12 10.05 -79.46
N LEU A 179 -7.58 11.09 -78.77
CA LEU A 179 -8.79 11.85 -79.09
C LEU A 179 -8.52 13.08 -79.98
N PRO A 180 -9.49 13.51 -80.79
CA PRO A 180 -9.43 14.81 -81.50
C PRO A 180 -9.48 15.98 -80.50
N ALA A 181 -9.01 17.16 -80.93
CA ALA A 181 -8.71 18.30 -80.05
C ALA A 181 -9.83 18.70 -79.07
N GLU A 182 -11.10 18.68 -79.49
CA GLU A 182 -12.25 19.06 -78.64
C GLU A 182 -12.53 17.99 -77.56
N GLU A 183 -12.47 16.71 -77.90
CA GLU A 183 -12.68 15.60 -76.97
C GLU A 183 -11.45 15.38 -76.05
N ALA A 184 -10.25 15.60 -76.57
CA ALA A 184 -9.00 15.56 -75.81
C ALA A 184 -8.98 16.61 -74.68
N LEU A 185 -9.63 17.76 -74.86
CA LEU A 185 -9.78 18.77 -73.82
C LEU A 185 -10.58 18.24 -72.63
N VAL A 186 -11.70 17.56 -72.90
CA VAL A 186 -12.54 16.94 -71.86
C VAL A 186 -11.75 15.88 -71.08
N ALA A 187 -11.03 14.99 -71.76
CA ALA A 187 -10.19 13.99 -71.09
C ALA A 187 -9.08 14.63 -70.25
N SER A 188 -8.51 15.74 -70.71
CA SER A 188 -7.49 16.51 -69.98
C SER A 188 -8.05 17.17 -68.71
N GLU A 189 -9.26 17.73 -68.79
CA GLU A 189 -9.97 18.29 -67.63
C GLU A 189 -10.28 17.23 -66.58
N VAL A 190 -10.76 16.06 -67.00
CA VAL A 190 -11.00 14.90 -66.12
C VAL A 190 -9.70 14.47 -65.42
N LYS A 191 -8.58 14.41 -66.15
CA LYS A 191 -7.27 14.13 -65.56
C LYS A 191 -6.87 15.16 -64.50
N ALA A 192 -7.11 16.45 -64.76
CA ALA A 192 -6.85 17.51 -63.80
C ALA A 192 -7.73 17.38 -62.54
N GLN A 193 -9.01 17.04 -62.70
CA GLN A 193 -9.93 16.80 -61.58
C GLN A 193 -9.52 15.61 -60.73
N LEU A 194 -9.01 14.53 -61.33
CA LEU A 194 -8.49 13.36 -60.62
C LEU A 194 -7.25 13.74 -59.77
N ILE A 195 -6.30 14.47 -60.35
CA ILE A 195 -5.11 14.96 -59.64
C ILE A 195 -5.51 15.87 -58.46
N GLU A 196 -6.44 16.79 -58.70
CA GLU A 196 -6.94 17.69 -57.67
C GLU A 196 -7.69 16.94 -56.55
N SER A 197 -8.48 15.92 -56.90
CA SER A 197 -9.15 15.06 -55.93
C SER A 197 -8.15 14.34 -55.03
N ARG A 198 -7.03 13.87 -55.61
CA ARG A 198 -5.93 13.26 -54.86
C ARG A 198 -5.28 14.25 -53.89
N ARG A 199 -5.06 15.49 -54.33
CA ARG A 199 -4.51 16.56 -53.49
C ARG A 199 -5.46 16.88 -52.31
N LYS A 200 -6.76 17.03 -52.58
CA LYS A 200 -7.80 17.25 -51.55
C LYS A 200 -7.87 16.10 -50.55
N LEU A 201 -7.77 14.84 -51.01
CA LEU A 201 -7.72 13.67 -50.14
C LEU A 201 -6.54 13.75 -49.17
N TRP A 202 -5.34 14.04 -49.67
CA TRP A 202 -4.15 14.20 -48.83
C TRP A 202 -4.30 15.36 -47.82
N ASP A 203 -4.84 16.49 -48.25
CA ASP A 203 -5.07 17.65 -47.40
C ASP A 203 -6.08 17.34 -46.27
N ALA A 204 -7.19 16.68 -46.59
CA ALA A 204 -8.20 16.25 -45.61
C ALA A 204 -7.61 15.27 -44.56
N LEU A 205 -6.72 14.36 -44.99
CA LEU A 205 -6.08 13.41 -44.10
C LEU A 205 -5.04 14.07 -43.17
N ASN A 206 -4.29 15.05 -43.67
CA ASN A 206 -3.28 15.78 -42.88
C ASN A 206 -3.91 16.81 -41.92
N SER A 207 -4.99 17.46 -42.33
CA SER A 207 -5.72 18.44 -41.52
C SER A 207 -6.62 17.80 -40.46
N ARG A 208 -6.75 16.46 -40.46
CA ARG A 208 -7.69 15.69 -39.62
C ARG A 208 -9.16 16.11 -39.79
N ASN A 209 -9.49 16.81 -40.88
CA ASN A 209 -10.84 17.24 -41.20
C ASN A 209 -11.44 16.30 -42.26
N ILE A 210 -12.13 15.27 -41.76
CA ILE A 210 -12.67 14.17 -42.57
C ILE A 210 -14.00 14.52 -43.23
N ASP A 211 -14.62 15.62 -42.83
CA ASP A 211 -15.86 16.10 -43.43
C ASP A 211 -15.64 16.52 -44.90
N ASN A 212 -14.41 16.96 -45.21
CA ASN A 212 -13.97 17.29 -46.57
C ASN A 212 -13.78 16.07 -47.48
N LEU A 213 -13.80 14.83 -46.96
CA LEU A 213 -13.69 13.63 -47.80
C LEU A 213 -14.92 13.43 -48.70
N SER A 214 -16.07 13.98 -48.32
CA SER A 214 -17.28 13.98 -49.16
C SER A 214 -17.07 14.71 -50.49
N GLN A 215 -16.28 15.79 -50.47
CA GLN A 215 -15.98 16.58 -51.68
C GLN A 215 -15.06 15.83 -52.65
N VAL A 216 -14.20 14.95 -52.14
CA VAL A 216 -13.33 14.09 -52.97
C VAL A 216 -14.19 13.13 -53.79
N THR A 217 -15.12 12.42 -53.13
CA THR A 217 -16.03 11.50 -53.82
C THR A 217 -16.91 12.23 -54.85
N ALA A 218 -17.43 13.41 -54.52
CA ALA A 218 -18.23 14.20 -55.47
C ALA A 218 -17.41 14.62 -56.70
N THR A 219 -16.20 15.18 -56.50
CA THR A 219 -15.33 15.61 -57.60
C THR A 219 -14.98 14.46 -58.53
N LEU A 220 -14.74 13.27 -57.98
CA LEU A 220 -14.42 12.08 -58.75
C LEU A 220 -15.63 11.57 -59.57
N ASN A 221 -16.83 11.59 -59.00
CA ASN A 221 -18.05 11.21 -59.71
C ASN A 221 -18.35 12.18 -60.85
N ASP A 222 -18.19 13.49 -60.62
CA ASP A 222 -18.35 14.51 -61.67
C ASP A 222 -17.36 14.27 -62.82
N ALA A 223 -16.09 14.00 -62.49
CA ALA A 223 -15.05 13.69 -63.48
C ALA A 223 -15.39 12.44 -64.32
N ARG A 224 -15.95 11.42 -63.65
CA ARG A 224 -16.40 10.20 -64.30
C ARG A 224 -17.59 10.43 -65.22
N GLU A 225 -18.56 11.24 -64.81
CA GLU A 225 -19.69 11.65 -65.65
C GLU A 225 -19.23 12.45 -66.87
N SER A 226 -18.30 13.40 -66.70
CA SER A 226 -17.69 14.16 -67.79
C SER A 226 -17.00 13.25 -68.81
N LEU A 227 -16.20 12.27 -68.36
CA LEU A 227 -15.54 11.33 -69.26
C LEU A 227 -16.54 10.41 -69.99
N ALA A 228 -17.61 10.00 -69.30
CA ALA A 228 -18.64 9.15 -69.88
C ALA A 228 -19.39 9.83 -71.05
N THR A 229 -19.41 11.16 -71.12
CA THR A 229 -19.98 11.87 -72.29
C THR A 229 -19.23 11.57 -73.59
N LEU A 230 -17.93 11.25 -73.51
CA LEU A 230 -17.11 10.86 -74.65
C LEU A 230 -17.34 9.40 -75.07
N SER A 231 -17.76 8.53 -74.14
CA SER A 231 -17.95 7.08 -74.40
C SER A 231 -18.96 6.76 -75.50
N ALA A 232 -19.94 7.65 -75.74
CA ALA A 232 -20.91 7.49 -76.82
C ALA A 232 -20.27 7.56 -78.23
N ASN A 233 -19.06 8.12 -78.34
CA ASN A 233 -18.36 8.38 -79.60
C ASN A 233 -16.93 7.78 -79.67
N ALA A 234 -16.42 7.16 -78.60
CA ALA A 234 -14.98 7.01 -78.40
C ALA A 234 -14.37 5.63 -78.69
N SER A 235 -13.10 5.68 -79.12
CA SER A 235 -12.15 4.58 -79.29
C SER A 235 -11.84 3.84 -77.98
N GLY A 236 -11.25 2.64 -78.06
CA GLY A 236 -10.96 1.78 -76.89
C GLY A 236 -10.07 2.40 -75.79
N ALA A 237 -9.42 3.54 -76.03
CA ALA A 237 -8.67 4.28 -75.02
C ALA A 237 -9.58 4.93 -73.96
N VAL A 238 -10.75 5.46 -74.36
CA VAL A 238 -11.70 6.08 -73.42
C VAL A 238 -12.38 5.03 -72.55
N ASP A 239 -12.72 3.87 -73.11
CA ASP A 239 -13.26 2.74 -72.33
C ASP A 239 -12.26 2.27 -71.27
N ASN A 240 -10.97 2.18 -71.63
CA ASN A 240 -9.91 1.85 -70.69
C ASN A 240 -9.78 2.91 -69.58
N ALA A 241 -9.83 4.19 -69.94
CA ALA A 241 -9.78 5.29 -68.97
C ALA A 241 -11.00 5.29 -68.02
N LEU A 242 -12.20 5.03 -68.53
CA LEU A 242 -13.42 4.90 -67.72
C LEU A 242 -13.32 3.74 -66.72
N ASN A 243 -12.87 2.56 -67.18
CA ASN A 243 -12.71 1.40 -66.32
C ASN A 243 -11.69 1.66 -65.19
N ASN A 244 -10.53 2.23 -65.51
CA ASN A 244 -9.52 2.55 -64.49
C ASN A 244 -9.97 3.67 -63.56
N LEU A 245 -10.76 4.64 -64.05
CA LEU A 245 -11.35 5.67 -63.21
C LEU A 245 -12.39 5.08 -62.26
N ASP A 246 -13.29 4.22 -62.73
CA ASP A 246 -14.27 3.52 -61.89
C ASP A 246 -13.58 2.67 -60.80
N GLU A 247 -12.50 1.95 -61.15
CA GLU A 247 -11.65 1.24 -60.18
C GLU A 247 -11.03 2.18 -59.14
N ASN A 248 -10.50 3.32 -59.58
CA ASN A 248 -9.91 4.31 -58.68
C ASN A 248 -10.94 4.94 -57.72
N ILE A 249 -12.14 5.22 -58.21
CA ILE A 249 -13.24 5.75 -57.41
C ILE A 249 -13.62 4.76 -56.32
N SER A 250 -13.79 3.49 -56.70
CA SER A 250 -14.09 2.42 -55.73
C SER A 250 -13.00 2.31 -54.66
N ALA A 251 -11.73 2.19 -55.07
CA ALA A 251 -10.61 2.06 -54.14
C ALA A 251 -10.45 3.29 -53.23
N THR A 252 -10.72 4.49 -53.74
CA THR A 252 -10.67 5.73 -52.96
C THR A 252 -11.81 5.79 -51.94
N ASN A 253 -13.02 5.39 -52.31
CA ASN A 253 -14.16 5.32 -51.39
C ASN A 253 -13.93 4.27 -50.29
N ASP A 254 -13.37 3.10 -50.63
CA ASP A 254 -13.01 2.07 -49.68
C ASP A 254 -11.99 2.58 -48.66
N PHE A 255 -10.95 3.28 -49.13
CA PHE A 255 -9.96 3.90 -48.26
C PHE A 255 -10.55 4.99 -47.35
N ILE A 256 -11.43 5.84 -47.88
CA ILE A 256 -12.16 6.85 -47.10
C ILE A 256 -12.98 6.17 -45.99
N GLY A 257 -13.71 5.10 -46.32
CA GLY A 257 -14.48 4.30 -45.37
C GLY A 257 -13.58 3.66 -44.31
N GLY A 258 -12.45 3.08 -44.73
CA GLY A 258 -11.43 2.53 -43.84
C GLY A 258 -10.92 3.55 -42.83
N LYS A 259 -10.55 4.75 -43.28
CA LYS A 259 -10.08 5.83 -42.39
C LYS A 259 -11.15 6.30 -41.39
N LYS A 260 -12.42 6.39 -41.81
CA LYS A 260 -13.54 6.68 -40.89
C LYS A 260 -13.66 5.59 -39.82
N ASN A 261 -13.56 4.31 -40.21
CA ASN A 261 -13.59 3.20 -39.27
C ASN A 261 -12.40 3.21 -38.30
N VAL A 262 -11.18 3.50 -38.78
CA VAL A 262 -9.99 3.67 -37.93
C VAL A 262 -10.25 4.69 -36.81
N ILE A 263 -10.90 5.80 -37.12
CA ILE A 263 -11.19 6.85 -36.14
C ILE A 263 -12.27 6.45 -35.15
N ALA A 264 -13.32 5.76 -35.61
CA ALA A 264 -14.32 5.19 -34.72
C ALA A 264 -13.65 4.22 -33.72
N LYS A 265 -12.83 3.29 -34.20
CA LYS A 265 -12.12 2.30 -33.36
C LYS A 265 -11.07 2.92 -32.45
N ARG A 266 -10.38 3.97 -32.91
CA ARG A 266 -9.49 4.77 -32.06
C ARG A 266 -10.25 5.41 -30.90
N ASN A 267 -11.42 5.99 -31.16
CA ASN A 267 -12.24 6.62 -30.12
C ASN A 267 -12.76 5.57 -29.13
N GLU A 268 -13.23 4.41 -29.61
CA GLU A 268 -13.61 3.28 -28.74
C GLU A 268 -12.43 2.83 -27.84
N ALA A 269 -11.22 2.73 -28.40
CA ALA A 269 -10.01 2.41 -27.64
C ALA A 269 -9.67 3.50 -26.61
N PHE A 270 -9.86 4.78 -26.94
CA PHE A 270 -9.64 5.89 -26.01
C PHE A 270 -10.64 5.88 -24.84
N GLU A 271 -11.93 5.65 -25.12
CA GLU A 271 -12.96 5.57 -24.07
C GLU A 271 -12.73 4.37 -23.14
N THR A 272 -12.40 3.22 -23.70
CA THR A 272 -12.07 2.02 -22.89
C THR A 272 -10.80 2.21 -22.07
N ASN A 273 -9.77 2.89 -22.61
CA ASN A 273 -8.58 3.30 -21.86
C ASN A 273 -8.95 4.18 -20.65
N ASN A 274 -9.79 5.20 -20.86
CA ASN A 274 -10.24 6.07 -19.78
C ASN A 274 -10.96 5.29 -18.68
N GLY A 275 -11.83 4.34 -19.06
CA GLY A 275 -12.55 3.49 -18.12
C GLY A 275 -11.61 2.69 -17.21
N ILE A 276 -10.64 1.96 -17.79
CA ILE A 276 -9.68 1.20 -16.98
C ILE A 276 -8.72 2.11 -16.19
N TYR A 277 -8.31 3.24 -16.76
CA TYR A 277 -7.41 4.19 -16.10
C TYR A 277 -8.04 4.70 -14.81
N TRP A 278 -9.28 5.17 -14.83
CA TRP A 278 -9.96 5.65 -13.63
C TRP A 278 -10.22 4.53 -12.62
N ASN A 279 -10.62 3.34 -13.07
CA ASN A 279 -10.78 2.18 -12.17
C ASN A 279 -9.47 1.81 -11.46
N SER A 280 -8.34 1.84 -12.18
CA SER A 280 -7.01 1.58 -11.62
C SER A 280 -6.54 2.69 -10.69
N ALA A 281 -6.83 3.95 -11.01
CA ALA A 281 -6.50 5.11 -10.19
C ALA A 281 -7.29 5.12 -8.88
N ASP A 282 -8.58 4.78 -8.92
CA ASP A 282 -9.42 4.67 -7.74
C ASP A 282 -8.98 3.52 -6.84
N LEU A 283 -8.59 2.37 -7.42
CA LEU A 283 -8.00 1.29 -6.65
C LEU A 283 -6.70 1.75 -5.98
N ASN A 284 -5.81 2.39 -6.73
CA ASN A 284 -4.53 2.85 -6.21
C ASN A 284 -4.69 3.87 -5.08
N LYS A 285 -5.65 4.79 -5.21
CA LYS A 285 -6.01 5.74 -4.16
C LYS A 285 -6.50 5.01 -2.90
N ALA A 286 -7.45 4.09 -3.05
CA ALA A 286 -7.99 3.33 -1.92
C ALA A 286 -6.90 2.51 -1.20
N ALA A 287 -6.03 1.83 -1.96
CA ALA A 287 -4.92 1.06 -1.42
C ALA A 287 -3.91 1.94 -0.66
N ARG A 288 -3.59 3.12 -1.21
CA ARG A 288 -2.74 4.11 -0.56
C ARG A 288 -3.37 4.62 0.74
N ASP A 289 -4.66 4.96 0.72
CA ASP A 289 -5.38 5.45 1.88
C ASP A 289 -5.45 4.39 2.99
N ASN A 290 -5.68 3.12 2.64
CA ASN A 290 -5.64 1.99 3.58
C ASN A 290 -4.24 1.81 4.19
N THR A 291 -3.19 1.85 3.36
CA THR A 291 -1.79 1.75 3.80
C THR A 291 -1.45 2.87 4.78
N ASN A 292 -1.81 4.12 4.44
CA ASN A 292 -1.58 5.28 5.30
C ASN A 292 -2.33 5.18 6.62
N LYS A 293 -3.61 4.79 6.58
CA LYS A 293 -4.44 4.61 7.77
C LYS A 293 -3.86 3.53 8.69
N GLN A 294 -3.41 2.42 8.11
CA GLN A 294 -2.78 1.35 8.88
C GLN A 294 -1.45 1.81 9.50
N GLY A 295 -0.61 2.52 8.74
CA GLY A 295 0.64 3.09 9.27
C GLY A 295 0.42 4.10 10.40
N GLN A 296 -0.65 4.91 10.31
CA GLN A 296 -1.06 5.82 11.38
C GLN A 296 -1.54 5.06 12.62
N LEU A 297 -2.32 3.98 12.46
CA LEU A 297 -2.74 3.12 13.58
C LEU A 297 -1.53 2.49 14.28
N THR A 298 -0.57 1.97 13.52
CA THR A 298 0.69 1.42 14.07
C THR A 298 1.44 2.49 14.86
N THR A 299 1.67 3.67 14.28
CA THR A 299 2.42 4.77 14.92
C THR A 299 1.71 5.31 16.17
N ALA A 300 0.39 5.49 16.11
CA ALA A 300 -0.41 5.95 17.25
C ALA A 300 -0.39 4.92 18.38
N THR A 301 -0.45 3.63 18.05
CA THR A 301 -0.40 2.54 19.02
C THR A 301 0.97 2.43 19.68
N VAL A 302 2.06 2.51 18.90
CA VAL A 302 3.43 2.61 19.42
C VAL A 302 3.54 3.78 20.38
N THR A 303 3.13 4.98 19.96
CA THR A 303 3.21 6.20 20.78
C THR A 303 2.43 6.05 22.09
N LYS A 304 1.19 5.53 22.03
CA LYS A 304 0.34 5.29 23.20
C LYS A 304 1.03 4.37 24.20
N TYR A 305 1.56 3.23 23.76
CA TYR A 305 2.19 2.27 24.66
C TYR A 305 3.57 2.72 25.16
N THR A 306 4.34 3.46 24.36
CA THR A 306 5.59 4.09 24.82
C THR A 306 5.33 5.05 25.98
N TRP A 307 4.27 5.88 25.91
CA TRP A 307 3.89 6.75 27.02
C TRP A 307 3.41 5.97 28.25
N ILE A 308 2.56 4.94 28.07
CA ILE A 308 2.08 4.11 29.18
C ILE A 308 3.24 3.42 29.90
N LEU A 309 4.14 2.78 29.15
CA LEU A 309 5.31 2.10 29.72
C LEU A 309 6.29 3.10 30.33
N GLY A 310 6.51 4.25 29.70
CA GLY A 310 7.40 5.30 30.22
C GLY A 310 6.91 5.89 31.54
N ILE A 311 5.64 6.29 31.61
CA ILE A 311 5.01 6.80 32.85
C ILE A 311 4.96 5.69 33.90
N GLY A 312 4.58 4.47 33.52
CA GLY A 312 4.53 3.32 34.42
C GLY A 312 5.88 2.99 35.04
N ALA A 313 6.95 3.00 34.24
CA ALA A 313 8.32 2.81 34.72
C ALA A 313 8.77 3.93 35.66
N ALA A 314 8.48 5.20 35.31
CA ALA A 314 8.80 6.34 36.18
C ALA A 314 8.09 6.25 37.55
N LEU A 315 6.80 5.91 37.55
CA LEU A 315 6.03 5.69 38.79
C LEU A 315 6.56 4.51 39.60
N ALA A 316 6.94 3.41 38.95
CA ALA A 316 7.53 2.25 39.62
C ALA A 316 8.83 2.61 40.36
N VAL A 317 9.68 3.43 39.74
CA VAL A 317 10.92 3.94 40.37
C VAL A 317 10.58 4.83 41.57
N ILE A 318 9.66 5.79 41.40
CA ILE A 318 9.26 6.70 42.49
C ILE A 318 8.69 5.91 43.68
N ILE A 319 7.79 4.96 43.44
CA ILE A 319 7.19 4.12 44.48
C ILE A 319 8.26 3.29 45.19
N THR A 320 9.20 2.70 44.45
CA THR A 320 10.29 1.90 45.02
C THR A 320 11.19 2.75 45.91
N LEU A 321 11.54 3.97 45.48
CA LEU A 321 12.33 4.92 46.28
C LEU A 321 11.59 5.34 47.57
N LEU A 322 10.31 5.71 47.47
CA LEU A 322 9.51 6.11 48.62
C LEU A 322 9.33 4.97 49.63
N LEU A 323 9.01 3.77 49.15
CA LEU A 323 8.87 2.58 50.01
C LEU A 323 10.21 2.18 50.62
N GLY A 324 11.31 2.28 49.86
CA GLY A 324 12.66 2.01 50.35
C GLY A 324 13.07 2.96 51.46
N TYR A 325 12.87 4.26 51.24
CA TYR A 325 13.11 5.30 52.24
C TYR A 325 12.27 5.07 53.50
N TRP A 326 10.97 4.82 53.36
CA TRP A 326 10.07 4.56 54.49
C TRP A 326 10.45 3.30 55.27
N THR A 327 10.80 2.21 54.57
CA THR A 327 11.21 0.95 55.20
C THR A 327 12.51 1.12 55.98
N SER A 328 13.49 1.82 55.38
CA SER A 328 14.77 2.15 56.02
C SER A 328 14.56 2.95 57.29
N TYR A 329 13.84 4.07 57.21
CA TYR A 329 13.54 4.93 58.36
C TYR A 329 12.85 4.16 59.49
N SER A 330 11.82 3.37 59.15
CA SER A 330 11.05 2.62 60.15
C SER A 330 11.84 1.50 60.82
N THR A 331 12.82 0.93 60.12
CA THR A 331 13.67 -0.15 60.63
C THR A 331 14.74 0.39 61.55
N THR A 332 15.41 1.47 61.15
CA THR A 332 16.39 2.17 61.98
C THR A 332 15.77 2.61 63.31
N ALA A 333 14.58 3.22 63.28
CA ALA A 333 13.87 3.61 64.49
C ALA A 333 13.53 2.41 65.40
N ALA A 334 13.08 1.29 64.83
CA ALA A 334 12.79 0.08 65.59
C ALA A 334 14.06 -0.52 66.25
N LEU A 335 15.18 -0.54 65.53
CA LEU A 335 16.47 -0.99 66.07
C LEU A 335 16.97 -0.07 67.18
N GLN A 336 16.84 1.25 67.01
CA GLN A 336 17.21 2.24 68.02
C GLN A 336 16.46 1.99 69.34
N HIS A 337 15.14 1.78 69.28
CA HIS A 337 14.33 1.46 70.45
C HIS A 337 14.74 0.14 71.13
N ILE A 338 15.12 -0.88 70.36
CA ILE A 338 15.60 -2.15 70.92
C ILE A 338 16.96 -1.95 71.62
N ILE A 339 17.88 -1.21 71.00
CA ILE A 339 19.18 -0.86 71.57
C ILE A 339 19.01 -0.10 72.89
N ASP A 340 18.14 0.91 72.93
CA ASP A 340 17.87 1.70 74.13
C ASP A 340 17.31 0.83 75.27
N ARG A 341 16.36 -0.08 74.96
CA ARG A 341 15.80 -1.01 75.94
C ARG A 341 16.85 -1.99 76.48
N LEU A 342 17.72 -2.52 75.62
CA LEU A 342 18.79 -3.42 76.04
C LEU A 342 19.82 -2.69 76.91
N LYS A 343 20.16 -1.45 76.55
CA LYS A 343 21.06 -0.61 77.35
C LYS A 343 20.49 -0.37 78.75
N ASN A 344 19.24 0.06 78.85
CA ASN A 344 18.58 0.28 80.14
C ASN A 344 18.47 -1.01 80.96
N GLY A 345 18.14 -2.14 80.32
CA GLY A 345 18.12 -3.44 80.97
C GLY A 345 19.50 -3.88 81.48
N ALA A 346 20.56 -3.64 80.71
CA ALA A 346 21.94 -3.91 81.12
C ALA A 346 22.36 -3.02 82.30
N GLU A 347 22.01 -1.73 82.29
CA GLU A 347 22.23 -0.82 83.43
C GLU A 347 21.49 -1.28 84.70
N GLN A 348 20.26 -1.80 84.54
CA GLN A 348 19.49 -2.36 85.66
C GLN A 348 20.11 -3.66 86.20
N VAL A 349 20.62 -4.53 85.34
CA VAL A 349 21.34 -5.74 85.76
C VAL A 349 22.65 -5.38 86.45
N ASN A 350 23.38 -4.39 85.95
CA ASN A 350 24.62 -3.92 86.56
C ASN A 350 24.37 -3.36 87.98
N SER A 351 23.38 -2.46 88.13
CA SER A 351 23.04 -1.92 89.44
C SER A 351 22.53 -2.97 90.42
N SER A 352 21.75 -3.95 89.95
CA SER A 352 21.32 -5.09 90.76
C SER A 352 22.51 -5.98 91.17
N SER A 353 23.51 -6.13 90.30
CA SER A 353 24.74 -6.88 90.59
C SER A 353 25.62 -6.15 91.59
N ASP A 354 25.74 -4.81 91.49
CA ASP A 354 26.44 -3.97 92.47
C ASP A 354 25.76 -4.06 93.86
N GLN A 355 24.43 -3.97 93.90
CA GLN A 355 23.65 -4.17 95.12
C GLN A 355 23.87 -5.57 95.70
N LEU A 356 23.75 -6.62 94.88
CA LEU A 356 23.95 -8.00 95.32
C LEU A 356 25.39 -8.23 95.83
N SER A 357 26.39 -7.66 95.17
CA SER A 357 27.79 -7.72 95.61
C SER A 357 27.96 -7.06 96.97
N SER A 358 27.37 -5.87 97.17
CA SER A 358 27.41 -5.18 98.46
C SER A 358 26.73 -5.97 99.58
N SER A 359 25.53 -6.51 99.33
CA SER A 359 24.84 -7.40 100.29
C SER A 359 25.60 -8.70 100.55
N SER A 360 26.27 -9.27 99.54
CA SER A 360 27.11 -10.46 99.72
C SER A 360 28.34 -10.17 100.56
N GLN A 361 28.91 -8.97 100.45
CA GLN A 361 30.06 -8.53 101.24
C GLN A 361 29.68 -8.25 102.69
N GLU A 362 28.55 -7.57 102.92
CA GLU A 362 27.98 -7.37 104.26
C GLU A 362 27.63 -8.70 104.93
N LEU A 363 27.06 -9.65 104.18
CA LEU A 363 26.78 -11.00 104.67
C LEU A 363 28.07 -11.77 104.99
N ALA A 364 29.10 -11.67 104.15
CA ALA A 364 30.39 -12.31 104.40
C ALA A 364 31.10 -11.72 105.63
N GLU A 365 31.00 -10.41 105.84
CA GLU A 365 31.53 -9.72 107.02
C GLU A 365 30.78 -10.15 108.29
N SER A 366 29.44 -10.19 108.25
CA SER A 366 28.61 -10.74 109.33
C SER A 366 28.88 -12.22 109.61
N ALA A 367 29.12 -13.03 108.57
CA ALA A 367 29.49 -14.44 108.73
C ALA A 367 30.89 -14.62 109.33
N ASN A 368 31.84 -13.75 108.98
CA ASN A 368 33.17 -13.70 109.61
C ASN A 368 33.09 -13.23 111.06
N GLU A 369 32.27 -12.23 111.38
CA GLU A 369 32.00 -11.82 112.77
C GLU A 369 31.34 -12.96 113.56
N GLN A 370 30.38 -13.67 112.96
CA GLN A 370 29.79 -14.86 113.58
C GLN A 370 30.81 -15.98 113.76
N ALA A 371 31.70 -16.21 112.79
CA ALA A 371 32.76 -17.20 112.90
C ALA A 371 33.83 -16.80 113.93
N ALA A 372 34.20 -15.52 114.01
CA ALA A 372 35.15 -14.98 114.97
C ALA A 372 34.60 -15.01 116.40
N SER A 373 33.31 -14.67 116.59
CA SER A 373 32.64 -14.80 117.89
C SER A 373 32.46 -16.26 118.31
N LEU A 374 32.23 -17.18 117.36
CA LEU A 374 32.31 -18.62 117.62
C LEU A 374 33.73 -19.04 118.01
N GLN A 375 34.76 -18.52 117.33
CA GLN A 375 36.17 -18.79 117.63
C GLN A 375 36.56 -18.26 119.02
N GLU A 376 36.09 -17.07 119.41
CA GLU A 376 36.27 -16.48 120.73
C GLU A 376 35.53 -17.28 121.82
N THR A 377 34.35 -17.81 121.51
CA THR A 377 33.62 -18.72 122.40
C THR A 377 34.33 -20.07 122.55
N THR A 378 34.91 -20.63 121.48
CA THR A 378 35.71 -21.86 121.57
C THR A 378 37.06 -21.64 122.26
N SER A 379 37.71 -20.48 122.07
CA SER A 379 38.95 -20.10 122.75
C SER A 379 38.77 -19.81 124.24
N SER A 380 37.54 -19.54 124.68
CA SER A 380 37.20 -19.43 126.11
C SER A 380 36.74 -20.76 126.73
N LEU A 381 36.57 -21.79 125.89
CA LEU A 381 36.28 -23.17 126.27
C LEU A 381 37.52 -24.09 126.25
N GLU A 382 38.56 -23.74 125.49
CA GLU A 382 39.95 -24.20 125.72
C GLU A 382 40.57 -23.49 126.93
#